data_AF-A0A4W6FER8-F1
#
_entry.id   AF-A0A4W6FER8-F1
#
_cell.length_a   1.000
_cell.length_b   1.000
_cell.length_c   1.000
_cell.angle_alpha   90.00
_cell.angle_beta   90.00
_cell.angle_gamma   90.00
#
_symmetry.space_group_name_H-M   'P 1'
#
loop_
_entity.id
_entity.type
_entity.pdbx_description
1 polymer ?
#
loop_
_entity_poly.entity_id
_entity_poly.type
_entity_poly.pdbx_seq_one_letter_code
_entity_poly.pdbx_strand_id
1 'polypeptide(L)'
;MLQKWCLGLLSAEVCFDELGCFNDLPPWGGTAQRPASVLPWNPEELGTRFLLFTQRNRYYQTDQTIHASNYGGTRKTRFIIPGYLKKGDEDWPQEMCKVGHTMKNF
;
A
#
# COMPACT_ATOMS: atom_id res chain seq x y z
N MET A 1 17.34 2.45 -47.42
CA MET A 1 16.58 3.36 -46.53
C MET A 1 15.11 3.11 -46.83
N LEU A 2 14.18 2.78 -45.94
CA LEU A 2 14.02 3.14 -44.54
C LEU A 2 13.51 1.92 -43.74
N GLN A 3 14.26 1.49 -42.72
CA GLN A 3 13.73 0.68 -41.63
C GLN A 3 13.05 1.65 -40.66
N LYS A 4 11.77 1.97 -40.90
CA LYS A 4 10.96 2.74 -39.96
C LYS A 4 10.49 1.80 -38.84
N TRP A 5 11.20 1.87 -37.72
CA TRP A 5 10.77 1.60 -36.35
C TRP A 5 9.41 0.91 -36.17
N CYS A 6 9.42 -0.40 -35.90
CA CYS A 6 8.40 -1.00 -35.02
C CYS A 6 8.82 -0.71 -33.57
N LEU A 7 8.67 0.54 -33.10
CA LEU A 7 8.81 0.91 -31.69
C LEU A 7 7.43 0.98 -31.02
N GLY A 8 6.75 -0.14 -30.97
CA GLY A 8 5.51 -0.26 -30.22
C GLY A 8 4.91 -1.62 -30.49
N LEU A 9 4.51 -2.31 -29.40
CA LEU A 9 3.73 -3.57 -29.34
C LEU A 9 4.39 -4.74 -28.59
N LEU A 10 5.14 -4.50 -27.52
CA LEU A 10 5.17 -5.47 -26.42
C LEU A 10 4.86 -4.72 -25.13
N SER A 11 3.64 -4.89 -24.65
CA SER A 11 3.30 -4.55 -23.26
C SER A 11 3.99 -5.55 -22.34
N ALA A 12 4.46 -5.06 -21.20
CA ALA A 12 4.91 -5.91 -20.12
C ALA A 12 3.75 -6.14 -19.13
N GLU A 13 3.66 -7.35 -18.60
CA GLU A 13 2.70 -7.74 -17.57
C GLU A 13 3.41 -8.55 -16.48
N VAL A 14 3.05 -8.30 -15.22
CA VAL A 14 3.48 -9.07 -14.06
C VAL A 14 2.26 -9.52 -13.26
N CYS A 15 2.24 -10.76 -12.81
CA CYS A 15 1.18 -11.31 -11.98
C CYS A 15 1.71 -11.68 -10.59
N PHE A 16 0.95 -11.35 -9.56
CA PHE A 16 1.23 -11.76 -8.18
C PHE A 16 0.02 -12.53 -7.65
N ASP A 17 0.26 -13.66 -6.99
CA ASP A 17 -0.73 -14.66 -6.54
C ASP A 17 -2.15 -14.12 -6.33
N GLU A 18 -2.46 -13.64 -5.13
CA GLU A 18 -3.82 -13.20 -4.76
C GLU A 18 -4.17 -11.79 -5.28
N LEU A 19 -3.21 -11.07 -5.89
CA LEU A 19 -3.37 -9.66 -6.32
C LEU A 19 -3.69 -9.52 -7.80
N GLY A 20 -3.52 -10.59 -8.59
CA GLY A 20 -3.76 -10.59 -10.03
C GLY A 20 -2.61 -9.98 -10.83
N CYS A 21 -2.91 -9.56 -12.06
CA CYS A 21 -1.93 -9.11 -13.04
C CYS A 21 -1.99 -7.59 -13.27
N PHE A 22 -0.82 -7.01 -13.49
CA PHE A 22 -0.59 -5.59 -13.72
C PHE A 22 0.19 -5.41 -15.01
N ASN A 23 -0.31 -4.59 -15.92
CA ASN A 23 0.37 -4.23 -17.15
C ASN A 23 0.74 -2.75 -17.18
N ASP A 24 1.59 -2.39 -18.14
CA ASP A 24 2.12 -1.04 -18.33
C ASP A 24 1.42 -0.25 -19.47
N LEU A 25 0.28 -0.76 -19.96
CA LEU A 25 -0.53 -0.10 -20.98
C LEU A 25 -1.24 1.13 -20.42
N PRO A 26 -1.68 2.06 -21.29
CA PRO A 26 -2.60 3.13 -20.87
C PRO A 26 -3.83 2.56 -20.15
N PRO A 27 -4.26 3.16 -19.01
CA PRO A 27 -3.82 4.45 -18.47
C PRO A 27 -2.65 4.38 -17.48
N TRP A 28 -1.98 3.23 -17.33
CA TRP A 28 -0.93 2.99 -16.33
C TRP A 28 0.44 3.53 -16.73
N GLY A 29 0.75 3.50 -18.03
CA GLY A 29 1.97 4.03 -18.64
C GLY A 29 1.74 4.54 -20.06
N GLY A 30 2.76 5.15 -20.68
CA GLY A 30 2.71 5.62 -22.06
C GLY A 30 1.70 6.75 -22.34
N THR A 31 1.24 7.49 -21.30
CA THR A 31 0.33 8.63 -21.44
C THR A 31 1.06 9.96 -21.19
N ALA A 32 0.44 11.09 -21.54
CA ALA A 32 1.04 12.41 -21.26
C ALA A 32 1.25 12.66 -19.75
N GLN A 33 0.32 12.17 -18.92
CA GLN A 33 0.39 12.30 -17.46
C GLN A 33 1.30 11.24 -16.82
N ARG A 34 1.49 10.09 -17.49
CA ARG A 34 2.34 8.97 -17.03
C ARG A 34 3.19 8.48 -18.21
N PRO A 35 4.26 9.22 -18.59
CA PRO A 35 5.03 8.90 -19.80
C PRO A 35 5.86 7.62 -19.66
N ALA A 36 6.30 7.31 -18.44
CA ALA A 36 7.04 6.10 -18.15
C ALA A 36 6.09 4.90 -18.03
N SER A 37 6.35 3.86 -18.82
CA SER A 37 5.75 2.54 -18.66
C SER A 37 6.54 1.75 -17.62
N VAL A 38 6.01 1.68 -16.40
CA VAL A 38 6.67 1.06 -15.25
C VAL A 38 5.70 0.07 -14.61
N LEU A 39 6.17 -1.16 -14.39
CA LEU A 39 5.44 -2.18 -13.63
C LEU A 39 5.65 -2.00 -12.13
N PRO A 40 4.70 -2.44 -11.29
CA PRO A 40 4.87 -2.45 -9.85
C PRO A 40 6.04 -3.36 -9.42
N TRP A 41 6.66 -3.02 -8.29
CA TRP A 41 7.65 -3.89 -7.63
C TRP A 41 6.99 -5.15 -7.06
N ASN A 42 7.80 -6.18 -6.80
CA ASN A 42 7.31 -7.40 -6.16
C ASN A 42 6.74 -7.08 -4.76
N PRO A 43 5.60 -7.67 -4.34
CA PRO A 43 5.03 -7.49 -3.00
C PRO A 43 6.02 -7.69 -1.86
N GLU A 44 6.96 -8.63 -2.00
CA GLU A 44 8.02 -8.90 -1.01
C GLU A 44 9.02 -7.73 -0.93
N GLU A 45 9.37 -7.13 -2.06
CA GLU A 45 10.25 -5.96 -2.14
C GLU A 45 9.58 -4.69 -1.58
N LEU A 46 8.27 -4.54 -1.82
CA LEU A 46 7.47 -3.46 -1.21
C LEU A 46 7.39 -3.62 0.31
N GLY A 47 7.41 -4.85 0.81
CA GLY A 47 7.44 -5.15 2.24
C GLY A 47 6.24 -4.56 3.00
N THR A 48 5.06 -4.57 2.39
CA THR A 48 3.83 -4.02 3.00
C THR A 48 3.52 -4.75 4.31
N ARG A 49 3.33 -4.00 5.40
CA ARG A 49 3.00 -4.55 6.73
C ARG A 49 1.68 -4.00 7.23
N PHE A 50 0.91 -4.84 7.90
CA PHE A 50 -0.31 -4.43 8.60
C PHE A 50 -0.03 -4.32 10.10
N LEU A 51 0.03 -3.09 10.59
CA LEU A 51 0.27 -2.79 12.00
C LEU A 51 -1.06 -2.52 12.70
N LEU A 52 -1.46 -3.40 13.63
CA LEU A 52 -2.74 -3.28 14.32
C LEU A 52 -2.61 -2.51 15.64
N PHE A 53 -3.34 -1.40 15.74
CA PHE A 53 -3.55 -0.64 16.98
C PHE A 53 -4.98 -0.82 17.49
N THR A 54 -5.12 -1.16 18.77
CA THR A 54 -6.40 -1.34 19.46
C THR A 54 -6.33 -0.72 20.85
N GLN A 55 -7.48 -0.56 21.51
CA GLN A 55 -7.50 -0.09 22.89
C GLN A 55 -6.90 -1.11 23.89
N ARG A 56 -6.67 -2.36 23.46
CA ARG A 56 -6.21 -3.46 24.33
C ARG A 56 -4.69 -3.64 24.32
N ASN A 57 -3.97 -2.99 23.41
CA ASN A 57 -2.52 -3.12 23.30
C ASN A 57 -1.84 -1.76 23.49
N ARG A 58 -0.75 -1.77 24.28
CA ARG A 58 0.10 -0.58 24.50
C ARG A 58 0.95 -0.25 23.26
N TYR A 59 1.33 -1.27 22.49
CA TYR A 59 2.12 -1.19 21.27
C TYR A 59 1.40 -1.94 20.14
N TYR A 60 1.73 -1.62 18.88
CA TYR A 60 1.13 -2.30 17.74
C TYR A 60 1.41 -3.81 17.72
N GLN A 61 0.49 -4.57 17.15
CA GLN A 61 0.68 -5.99 16.84
C GLN A 61 1.03 -6.10 15.34
N THR A 62 2.02 -6.92 15.01
CA THR A 62 2.39 -7.26 13.62
C THR A 62 2.20 -8.74 13.38
N ASP A 63 2.01 -9.11 12.12
CA ASP A 63 2.18 -10.48 11.61
C ASP A 63 1.35 -11.54 12.36
N GLN A 64 0.22 -11.11 12.92
CA GLN A 64 -0.77 -11.98 13.55
C GLN A 64 -1.97 -12.15 12.63
N THR A 65 -2.49 -13.38 12.58
CA THR A 65 -3.79 -13.60 11.95
C THR A 65 -4.86 -12.80 12.70
N ILE A 66 -5.94 -12.46 12.01
CA ILE A 66 -7.06 -11.72 12.61
C ILE A 66 -7.53 -12.38 13.91
N HIS A 67 -7.61 -13.73 13.93
CA HIS A 67 -8.03 -14.52 15.08
C HIS A 67 -7.04 -14.53 16.25
N ALA A 68 -5.74 -14.40 16.00
CA ALA A 68 -4.70 -14.36 17.03
C ALA A 68 -4.44 -12.94 17.57
N SER A 69 -4.99 -11.92 16.90
CA SER A 69 -4.79 -10.51 17.23
C SER A 69 -5.88 -9.97 18.18
N ASN A 70 -5.72 -8.72 18.64
CA ASN A 70 -6.78 -8.03 19.39
C ASN A 70 -7.88 -7.43 18.51
N TYR A 71 -7.99 -7.85 17.24
CA TYR A 71 -8.98 -7.33 16.31
C TYR A 71 -10.40 -7.60 16.81
N GLY A 72 -11.21 -6.54 16.90
CA GLY A 72 -12.61 -6.64 17.28
C GLY A 72 -13.51 -6.40 16.08
N GLY A 73 -13.97 -7.46 15.42
CA GLY A 73 -14.79 -7.37 14.20
C GLY A 73 -16.12 -6.62 14.35
N THR A 74 -16.58 -6.39 15.58
CA THR A 74 -17.78 -5.56 15.87
C THR A 74 -17.47 -4.06 15.97
N ARG A 75 -16.20 -3.68 16.03
CA ARG A 75 -15.76 -2.28 16.16
C ARG A 75 -15.40 -1.72 14.79
N LYS A 76 -15.64 -0.42 14.59
CA LYS A 76 -15.20 0.29 13.37
C LYS A 76 -13.69 0.16 13.21
N THR A 77 -13.27 -0.37 12.05
CA THR A 77 -11.88 -0.45 11.61
C THR A 77 -11.56 0.79 10.76
N ARG A 78 -10.37 1.37 10.94
CA ARG A 78 -9.89 2.51 10.15
C ARG A 78 -8.46 2.19 9.70
N PHE A 79 -8.18 2.40 8.42
CA PHE A 79 -6.84 2.26 7.86
C PHE A 79 -6.18 3.63 7.76
N ILE A 80 -4.91 3.70 8.13
CA ILE A 80 -4.05 4.85 7.91
C ILE A 80 -2.92 4.35 7.02
N ILE A 81 -2.85 4.87 5.80
CA ILE A 81 -1.88 4.46 4.78
C ILE A 81 -1.00 5.68 4.50
N PRO A 82 0.24 5.72 5.03
CA PRO A 82 1.13 6.84 4.80
C PRO A 82 1.59 6.89 3.34
N GLY A 83 1.75 8.10 2.80
CA GLY A 83 2.44 8.34 1.54
C GLY A 83 3.86 8.83 1.80
N TYR A 84 4.10 10.12 1.56
CA TYR A 84 5.37 10.75 1.89
C TYR A 84 5.60 10.82 3.41
N LEU A 85 6.78 10.40 3.86
CA LEU A 85 7.22 10.54 5.24
C LEU A 85 8.34 11.56 5.31
N LYS A 86 8.11 12.64 6.07
CA LYS A 86 9.11 13.68 6.28
C LYS A 86 10.04 13.25 7.40
N LYS A 87 11.34 13.44 7.20
CA LYS A 87 12.35 13.17 8.24
C LYS A 87 12.05 13.96 9.51
N GLY A 88 11.99 13.27 10.65
CA GLY A 88 11.67 13.82 11.97
C GLY A 88 10.17 13.92 12.28
N ASP A 89 9.30 13.45 11.39
CA ASP A 89 7.84 13.40 11.55
C ASP A 89 7.26 12.08 10.98
N GLU A 90 8.02 11.00 11.06
CA GLU A 90 7.64 9.70 10.51
C GLU A 90 6.54 9.00 11.33
N ASP A 91 6.39 9.38 12.59
CA ASP A 91 5.50 8.74 13.57
C ASP A 91 4.04 9.19 13.48
N TRP A 92 3.72 10.20 12.65
CA TRP A 92 2.36 10.74 12.53
C TRP A 92 1.28 9.67 12.30
N PRO A 93 1.48 8.57 11.55
CA PRO A 93 0.45 7.54 11.40
C PRO A 93 0.13 6.85 12.72
N GLN A 94 1.14 6.61 13.56
CA GLN A 94 0.99 6.00 14.87
C GLN A 94 0.35 6.96 15.86
N GLU A 95 0.72 8.24 15.82
CA GLU A 95 0.11 9.27 16.66
C GLU A 95 -1.39 9.44 16.32
N MET A 96 -1.76 9.36 15.04
CA MET A 96 -3.16 9.37 14.63
C MET A 96 -3.96 8.18 15.18
N CYS A 97 -3.36 6.98 15.26
CA CYS A 97 -3.98 5.84 15.95
C CYS A 97 -4.22 6.13 17.44
N LYS A 98 -3.25 6.75 18.12
CA LYS A 98 -3.33 7.09 19.55
C LYS A 98 -4.41 8.15 19.82
N VAL A 99 -4.49 9.20 19.02
CA VAL A 99 -5.54 10.24 19.16
C VAL A 99 -6.94 9.66 18.92
N GLY A 100 -7.08 8.75 17.95
CA GLY A 100 -8.32 8.01 17.72
C GLY A 100 -8.80 7.18 18.92
N HIS A 101 -7.89 6.78 19.83
CA HIS A 101 -8.27 6.17 21.11
C HIS A 101 -8.90 7.19 22.06
N THR A 102 -8.34 8.40 22.15
CA THR A 102 -8.76 9.43 23.10
C THR A 102 -10.11 10.05 22.73
N MET A 103 -10.40 10.25 21.44
CA MET A 103 -11.66 10.86 20.98
C MET A 103 -12.91 9.97 21.16
N LYS A 104 -12.76 8.68 21.54
CA LYS A 104 -13.90 7.80 21.85
C LYS A 104 -14.25 7.77 23.35
N ASN A 105 -13.53 8.53 24.17
CA ASN A 105 -13.75 8.61 25.62
C ASN A 105 -14.53 9.88 26.04
N PHE A 106 -15.11 10.61 25.08
CA PHE A 106 -16.08 11.68 25.29
C PHE A 106 -17.42 11.27 24.70
#